data_AF-A0A9E4L5N7-F1
#
_entry.id   AF-A0A9E4L5N7-F1
#
_cell.length_a   1.000
_cell.length_b   1.000
_cell.length_c   1.000
_cell.angle_alpha   90.00
_cell.angle_beta   90.00
_cell.angle_gamma   90.00
#
_symmetry.space_group_name_H-M   'P 1'
#
loop_
_entity.id
_entity.type
_entity.pdbx_description
1 polymer ?
#
loop_
_entity_poly.entity_id
_entity_poly.type
_entity_poly.pdbx_seq_one_letter_code
_entity_poly.pdbx_strand_id
1 'polypeptide(L)'
;MNITRWILLVGAGVLVLVWLEVRKPSSEPAPLAHEAAFFDAAGSGDVATLESMLNGGVDVNVRDDSFGHTALIIASRRGHLPVVELLLAKGADVNVADNYGNTALRWALRTNRGESQAIIRRLRQAGAVEPGQAAHVAQGLVRLVGSVADTPVPGRGTA
;
A
#
# COMPACT_ATOMS: atom_id res chain seq x y z
N MET A 1 -22.78 -13.10 3.06
CA MET A 1 -23.70 -13.63 4.09
C MET A 1 -25.12 -13.51 3.55
N ASN A 2 -25.75 -14.63 3.17
CA ASN A 2 -27.04 -14.63 2.46
C ASN A 2 -28.19 -14.42 3.44
N ILE A 3 -28.94 -13.31 3.31
CA ILE A 3 -30.19 -13.10 4.05
C ILE A 3 -31.33 -13.50 3.10
N THR A 4 -31.77 -14.75 3.18
CA THR A 4 -32.84 -15.31 2.34
C THR A 4 -34.21 -14.83 2.85
N ARG A 5 -34.89 -13.95 2.10
CA ARG A 5 -36.24 -13.47 2.46
C ARG A 5 -37.28 -14.12 1.55
N TRP A 6 -38.13 -14.97 2.14
CA TRP A 6 -39.24 -15.66 1.47
C TRP A 6 -40.48 -14.75 1.45
N ILE A 7 -41.18 -14.67 0.32
CA ILE A 7 -42.51 -14.05 0.25
C ILE A 7 -43.52 -15.13 -0.11
N LEU A 8 -44.59 -15.22 0.68
CA LEU A 8 -45.66 -16.20 0.58
C LEU A 8 -46.86 -15.51 -0.07
N LEU A 9 -47.24 -15.92 -1.29
CA LEU A 9 -48.50 -15.50 -1.92
C LEU A 9 -49.52 -16.63 -1.78
N VAL A 10 -50.54 -16.43 -0.95
CA VAL A 10 -51.64 -17.37 -0.79
C VAL A 10 -52.75 -16.99 -1.77
N GLY A 11 -52.89 -17.75 -2.87
CA GLY A 11 -53.97 -17.59 -3.83
C GLY A 11 -54.10 -18.78 -4.78
N ALA A 12 -55.17 -19.56 -4.60
CA ALA A 12 -55.65 -20.65 -5.47
C ALA A 12 -54.76 -21.91 -5.60
N GLY A 13 -54.61 -22.66 -4.49
CA GLY A 13 -54.61 -24.14 -4.49
C GLY A 13 -53.51 -24.92 -5.22
N VAL A 14 -52.56 -24.26 -5.88
CA VAL A 14 -51.45 -24.91 -6.58
C VAL A 14 -50.14 -24.41 -5.96
N LEU A 15 -49.37 -25.35 -5.42
CA LEU A 15 -48.07 -25.10 -4.81
C LEU A 15 -47.02 -24.91 -5.91
N VAL A 16 -47.06 -23.75 -6.58
CA VAL A 16 -46.06 -23.39 -7.58
C VAL A 16 -44.90 -22.71 -6.83
N LEU A 17 -43.81 -23.44 -6.61
CA LEU A 17 -42.54 -22.83 -6.25
C LEU A 17 -42.02 -22.10 -7.50
N VAL A 18 -42.57 -20.91 -7.75
CA VAL A 18 -42.03 -20.01 -8.77
C VAL A 18 -40.73 -19.46 -8.21
N TRP A 19 -39.62 -19.98 -8.68
CA TRP A 19 -38.34 -19.28 -8.59
C TRP A 19 -38.44 -18.06 -9.50
N LEU A 20 -38.90 -16.93 -8.93
CA LEU A 20 -38.72 -15.64 -9.58
C LEU A 20 -37.28 -15.23 -9.33
N GLU A 21 -36.38 -15.69 -10.20
CA GLU A 21 -35.08 -15.06 -10.31
C GLU A 21 -35.32 -13.66 -10.82
N VAL A 22 -35.44 -12.75 -9.86
CA VAL A 22 -35.09 -11.35 -10.08
C VAL A 22 -33.69 -11.44 -10.65
N ARG A 23 -33.60 -11.39 -12.00
CA ARG A 23 -32.33 -11.21 -12.68
C ARG A 23 -31.69 -10.05 -11.96
N LYS A 24 -30.67 -10.33 -11.15
CA LYS A 24 -29.79 -9.31 -10.65
C LYS A 24 -29.43 -8.49 -11.88
N PRO A 25 -29.73 -7.18 -11.92
CA PRO A 25 -29.30 -6.39 -13.06
C PRO A 25 -27.80 -6.67 -13.21
N SER A 26 -27.39 -7.00 -14.43
CA SER A 26 -26.06 -7.44 -14.84
C SER A 26 -24.97 -6.36 -14.65
N SER A 27 -25.19 -5.47 -13.69
CA SER A 27 -24.51 -4.25 -13.36
C SER A 27 -24.23 -4.20 -11.85
N GLU A 28 -23.81 -5.33 -11.26
CA GLU A 28 -22.79 -5.19 -10.22
C GLU A 28 -21.58 -4.61 -11.00
N PRO A 29 -21.20 -3.33 -10.82
CA PRO A 29 -19.97 -2.85 -11.43
C PRO A 29 -18.88 -3.81 -10.97
N ALA A 30 -18.07 -4.31 -11.90
CA ALA A 30 -17.08 -5.34 -11.62
C ALA A 30 -16.41 -5.07 -10.26
N PRO A 31 -16.13 -6.08 -9.42
CA PRO A 31 -15.54 -5.89 -8.07
C PRO A 31 -14.30 -4.96 -8.06
N LEU A 32 -13.68 -4.78 -9.23
CA LEU A 32 -12.62 -3.83 -9.55
C LEU A 32 -13.00 -2.33 -9.49
N ALA A 33 -14.28 -1.92 -9.53
CA ALA A 33 -14.65 -0.51 -9.74
C ALA A 33 -14.44 0.38 -8.51
N HIS A 34 -14.70 -0.14 -7.31
CA HIS A 34 -14.53 0.62 -6.07
C HIS A 34 -13.05 0.79 -5.69
N GLU A 35 -12.24 -0.25 -5.89
CA GLU A 35 -10.78 -0.25 -5.72
C GLU A 35 -10.11 0.60 -6.80
N ALA A 36 -10.51 0.45 -8.06
CA ALA A 36 -10.03 1.32 -9.13
C ALA A 36 -10.37 2.79 -8.85
N ALA A 37 -11.58 3.09 -8.35
CA ALA A 37 -11.95 4.44 -7.94
C ALA A 37 -11.11 4.96 -6.76
N PHE A 38 -10.75 4.10 -5.81
CA PHE A 38 -9.86 4.46 -4.69
C PHE A 38 -8.46 4.84 -5.19
N PHE A 39 -7.89 4.04 -6.09
CA PHE A 39 -6.58 4.32 -6.69
C PHE A 39 -6.62 5.54 -7.63
N ASP A 40 -7.70 5.74 -8.36
CA ASP A 40 -7.88 6.91 -9.23
C ASP A 40 -8.05 8.19 -8.39
N ALA A 41 -8.78 8.15 -7.29
CA ALA A 41 -8.87 9.27 -6.33
C ALA A 41 -7.49 9.62 -5.73
N ALA A 42 -6.71 8.61 -5.35
CA ALA A 42 -5.32 8.82 -4.92
C ALA A 42 -4.44 9.40 -6.02
N GLY A 43 -4.71 9.03 -7.27
CA GLY A 43 -3.98 9.49 -8.44
C GLY A 43 -4.39 10.87 -8.95
N SER A 44 -5.62 11.31 -8.69
CA SER A 44 -6.13 12.63 -9.09
C SER A 44 -5.89 13.69 -8.00
N GLY A 45 -5.62 13.26 -6.76
CA GLY A 45 -5.47 14.15 -5.62
C GLY A 45 -6.79 14.43 -4.90
N ASP A 46 -7.83 13.62 -5.13
CA ASP A 46 -9.15 13.80 -4.53
C ASP A 46 -9.17 13.29 -3.07
N VAL A 47 -8.79 14.20 -2.17
CA VAL A 47 -8.75 13.97 -0.73
C VAL A 47 -10.13 13.65 -0.16
N ALA A 48 -11.19 14.32 -0.64
CA ALA A 48 -12.53 14.19 -0.07
C ALA A 48 -13.14 12.81 -0.36
N THR A 49 -12.98 12.33 -1.60
CA THR A 49 -13.43 10.99 -1.99
C THR A 49 -12.64 9.91 -1.24
N LEU A 50 -11.32 10.06 -1.11
CA LEU A 50 -10.50 9.14 -0.33
C LEU A 50 -10.89 9.10 1.14
N GLU A 51 -11.11 10.27 1.76
CA GLU A 51 -11.52 10.34 3.16
C GLU A 51 -12.84 9.62 3.42
N SER A 52 -13.82 9.84 2.54
CA SER A 52 -15.11 9.16 2.59
C SER A 52 -14.97 7.65 2.48
N MET A 53 -14.16 7.16 1.53
CA MET A 53 -13.90 5.73 1.34
C MET A 53 -13.20 5.08 2.55
N LEU A 54 -12.18 5.74 3.11
CA LEU A 54 -11.47 5.26 4.30
C LEU A 54 -12.37 5.24 5.54
N ASN A 55 -13.25 6.25 5.68
CA ASN A 55 -14.27 6.24 6.73
C ASN A 55 -15.34 5.15 6.50
N GLY A 56 -15.55 4.75 5.25
CA GLY A 56 -16.38 3.61 4.86
C GLY A 56 -15.77 2.24 5.16
N GLY A 57 -14.56 2.19 5.72
CA GLY A 57 -13.89 0.94 6.10
C GLY A 57 -13.04 0.30 5.01
N VAL A 58 -12.75 1.03 3.92
CA VAL A 58 -11.75 0.59 2.94
C VAL A 58 -10.39 0.53 3.62
N ASP A 59 -9.67 -0.59 3.43
CA ASP A 59 -8.32 -0.73 3.95
C ASP A 59 -7.38 0.26 3.23
N VAL A 60 -6.63 1.02 4.01
CA VAL A 60 -5.70 2.03 3.51
C VAL A 60 -4.49 1.40 2.79
N ASN A 61 -4.19 0.13 3.07
CA ASN A 61 -3.04 -0.59 2.53
C ASN A 61 -3.41 -1.53 1.37
N VAL A 62 -4.60 -1.38 0.78
CA VAL A 62 -5.02 -2.15 -0.39
C VAL A 62 -4.00 -1.98 -1.52
N ARG A 63 -3.71 -3.10 -2.19
CA ARG A 63 -2.79 -3.18 -3.32
C ARG A 63 -3.57 -3.39 -4.59
N ASP A 64 -3.18 -2.73 -5.67
CA ASP A 64 -3.71 -3.04 -6.99
C ASP A 64 -3.23 -4.44 -7.44
N ASP A 65 -4.07 -5.16 -8.17
CA ASP A 65 -3.72 -6.49 -8.69
C ASP A 65 -2.69 -6.42 -9.82
N SER A 66 -2.60 -5.29 -10.50
CA SER A 66 -1.78 -5.14 -11.71
C SER A 66 -0.29 -5.02 -11.39
N PHE A 67 0.06 -4.21 -10.39
CA PHE A 67 1.44 -3.84 -10.10
C PHE A 67 1.77 -3.88 -8.60
N GLY A 68 0.79 -4.20 -7.75
CA GLY A 68 0.94 -4.16 -6.30
C GLY A 68 1.04 -2.74 -5.75
N HIS A 69 0.58 -1.71 -6.46
CA HIS A 69 0.65 -0.34 -5.96
C HIS A 69 -0.37 -0.13 -4.83
N THR A 70 0.04 0.61 -3.81
CA THR A 70 -0.87 1.16 -2.81
C THR A 70 -1.26 2.58 -3.19
N ALA A 71 -2.36 3.09 -2.63
CA ALA A 71 -2.75 4.49 -2.78
C ALA A 71 -1.61 5.46 -2.39
N LEU A 72 -0.82 5.10 -1.37
CA LEU A 72 0.34 5.88 -0.93
C LEU A 72 1.43 5.93 -2.01
N ILE A 73 1.71 4.83 -2.70
CA ILE A 73 2.67 4.78 -3.82
C ILE A 73 2.18 5.67 -4.97
N ILE A 74 0.90 5.57 -5.34
CA ILE A 74 0.32 6.34 -6.44
C ILE A 74 0.37 7.85 -6.15
N ALA A 75 -0.10 8.25 -4.96
CA ALA A 75 -0.09 9.65 -4.53
C ALA A 75 1.34 10.21 -4.47
N SER A 76 2.30 9.43 -3.95
CA SER A 76 3.71 9.82 -3.86
C SER A 76 4.35 9.97 -5.24
N ARG A 77 4.07 9.05 -6.17
CA ARG A 77 4.56 9.11 -7.55
C ARG A 77 4.00 10.32 -8.31
N ARG A 78 2.78 10.75 -8.00
CA ARG A 78 2.14 11.90 -8.66
C ARG A 78 2.41 13.24 -7.97
N GLY A 79 2.91 13.23 -6.74
CA GLY A 79 3.27 14.44 -6.02
C GLY A 79 2.13 15.02 -5.18
N HIS A 80 1.05 14.27 -4.92
CA HIS A 80 -0.11 14.77 -4.19
C HIS A 80 0.12 14.73 -2.67
N LEU A 81 0.81 15.75 -2.14
CA LEU A 81 1.11 15.87 -0.72
C LEU A 81 -0.12 15.77 0.20
N PRO A 82 -1.26 16.44 -0.08
CA PRO A 82 -2.44 16.36 0.79
C PRO A 82 -2.99 14.93 0.92
N VAL A 83 -2.97 14.17 -0.17
CA VAL A 83 -3.39 12.76 -0.17
C VAL A 83 -2.41 11.91 0.64
N VAL A 84 -1.10 12.14 0.48
CA VAL A 84 -0.08 11.44 1.28
C VAL A 84 -0.30 11.69 2.77
N GLU A 85 -0.52 12.95 3.19
CA GLU A 85 -0.77 13.27 4.59
C GLU A 85 -2.04 12.60 5.14
N LEU A 86 -3.12 12.57 4.36
CA LEU A 86 -4.36 11.89 4.73
C LEU A 86 -4.15 10.38 4.90
N LEU A 87 -3.47 9.73 3.95
CA LEU A 87 -3.19 8.29 4.03
C LEU A 87 -2.32 7.96 5.23
N LEU A 88 -1.28 8.77 5.52
CA LEU A 88 -0.45 8.62 6.71
C LEU A 88 -1.24 8.80 8.01
N ALA A 89 -2.13 9.80 8.06
CA ALA A 89 -3.00 10.03 9.22
C ALA A 89 -3.98 8.86 9.46
N LYS A 90 -4.35 8.14 8.40
CA LYS A 90 -5.21 6.94 8.47
C LYS A 90 -4.41 5.64 8.71
N GLY A 91 -3.10 5.73 8.91
CA GLY A 91 -2.26 4.58 9.25
C GLY A 91 -1.74 3.79 8.06
N ALA A 92 -1.58 4.42 6.89
CA ALA A 92 -0.93 3.80 5.74
C ALA A 92 0.50 3.33 6.10
N ASP A 93 0.82 2.09 5.75
CA ASP A 93 2.17 1.55 5.90
C ASP A 93 3.07 2.08 4.78
N VAL A 94 4.07 2.85 5.21
CA VAL A 94 5.03 3.53 4.35
C VAL A 94 6.07 2.61 3.71
N ASN A 95 6.21 1.40 4.24
CA ASN A 95 7.21 0.42 3.82
C ASN A 95 6.64 -0.64 2.88
N VAL A 96 5.35 -0.57 2.53
CA VAL A 96 4.76 -1.45 1.52
C VAL A 96 5.45 -1.21 0.17
N ALA A 97 5.98 -2.29 -0.40
CA ALA A 97 6.66 -2.27 -1.69
C ALA A 97 5.75 -2.82 -2.79
N ASP A 98 5.76 -2.21 -3.97
CA ASP A 98 5.07 -2.74 -5.16
C ASP A 98 5.68 -4.08 -5.63
N ASN A 99 5.12 -4.67 -6.69
CA ASN A 99 5.61 -5.94 -7.25
C ASN A 99 7.04 -5.83 -7.83
N TYR A 100 7.57 -4.62 -7.96
CA TYR A 100 8.95 -4.35 -8.39
C TYR A 100 9.90 -4.07 -7.20
N GLY A 101 9.41 -4.18 -5.97
CA GLY A 101 10.19 -3.91 -4.75
C GLY A 101 10.40 -2.42 -4.46
N ASN A 102 9.66 -1.52 -5.12
CA ASN A 102 9.75 -0.09 -4.86
C ASN A 102 8.71 0.36 -3.83
N THR A 103 9.15 1.13 -2.84
CA THR A 103 8.28 1.78 -1.86
C THR A 103 7.83 3.15 -2.34
N ALA A 104 6.86 3.76 -1.64
CA ALA A 104 6.40 5.12 -1.92
C ALA A 104 7.56 6.14 -1.92
N LEU A 105 8.54 5.96 -1.03
CA LEU A 105 9.73 6.82 -0.94
C LEU A 105 10.60 6.72 -2.20
N ARG A 106 10.82 5.51 -2.71
CA ARG A 106 11.62 5.30 -3.93
C ARG A 106 10.97 5.92 -5.16
N TRP A 107 9.64 5.85 -5.26
CA TRP A 107 8.89 6.53 -6.31
C TRP A 107 8.98 8.05 -6.18
N ALA A 108 8.82 8.60 -4.97
CA ALA A 108 8.95 10.04 -4.71
C ALA A 108 10.36 10.58 -5.02
N LEU A 109 11.42 9.77 -4.84
CA LEU A 109 12.79 10.16 -5.19
C LEU A 109 13.05 10.18 -6.69
N ARG A 110 12.40 9.29 -7.46
CA ARG A 110 12.54 9.24 -8.93
C ARG A 110 11.80 10.39 -9.62
N THR A 111 10.83 10.99 -8.94
CA THR A 111 10.03 12.08 -9.50
C THR A 111 10.73 13.41 -9.26
N ASN A 112 11.17 14.08 -10.32
CA ASN A 112 11.77 15.42 -10.24
C ASN A 112 10.70 16.53 -10.16
N ARG A 113 9.71 16.38 -9.27
CA ARG A 113 8.70 17.43 -9.00
C ARG A 113 9.09 18.20 -7.74
N GLY A 114 8.94 19.53 -7.73
CA GLY A 114 9.27 20.36 -6.56
C GLY A 114 8.56 19.93 -5.27
N GLU A 115 7.31 19.45 -5.40
CA GLU A 115 6.49 18.92 -4.29
C GLU A 115 6.99 17.59 -3.73
N SER A 116 7.82 16.85 -4.48
CA SER A 116 8.39 15.57 -4.04
C SER A 116 9.28 15.73 -2.81
N GLN A 117 9.93 16.89 -2.62
CA GLN A 117 10.76 17.14 -1.43
C GLN A 117 9.94 17.21 -0.14
N ALA A 118 8.70 17.71 -0.21
CA ALA A 118 7.82 17.71 0.96
C ALA A 118 7.35 16.29 1.27
N ILE A 119 6.98 15.52 0.24
CA ILE A 119 6.57 14.11 0.39
C ILE A 119 7.71 13.24 0.93
N ILE A 120 8.93 13.36 0.38
CA ILE A 120 10.11 12.65 0.87
C ILE A 120 10.35 12.94 2.36
N ARG A 121 10.23 14.22 2.77
CA ARG A 121 10.37 14.60 4.18
C ARG A 121 9.30 13.96 5.05
N ARG A 122 8.03 14.00 4.62
CA ARG A 122 6.92 13.38 5.35
C ARG A 122 7.05 11.86 5.46
N LEU A 123 7.36 11.17 4.36
CA LEU A 123 7.56 9.73 4.35
C LEU A 123 8.73 9.32 5.26
N ARG A 124 9.84 10.08 5.25
CA ARG A 124 10.98 9.82 6.14
C ARG A 124 10.62 10.04 7.62
N GLN A 125 9.84 11.08 7.94
CA GLN A 125 9.32 11.30 9.29
C GLN A 125 8.39 10.17 9.75
N ALA A 126 7.62 9.61 8.82
CA ALA A 126 6.76 8.45 9.07
C ALA A 126 7.53 7.12 9.15
N GLY A 127 8.86 7.13 8.99
CA GLY A 127 9.70 5.93 9.12
C GLY A 127 9.87 5.13 7.84
N ALA A 128 9.64 5.73 6.67
CA ALA A 128 9.89 5.07 5.39
C ALA A 128 11.39 4.77 5.22
N VAL A 129 11.72 3.50 4.98
CA VAL A 129 13.09 3.05 4.77
C VAL A 129 13.33 2.81 3.28
N GLU A 130 14.52 3.15 2.77
CA GLU A 130 14.88 2.80 1.40
C GLU A 130 14.94 1.27 1.23
N PRO A 131 14.29 0.68 0.20
CA PRO A 131 14.51 -0.72 -0.13
C PRO A 131 15.99 -0.89 -0.51
N GLY A 132 16.74 -1.55 0.36
CA GLY A 132 18.19 -1.74 0.26
C GLY A 132 18.99 -1.37 1.52
N GLN A 133 18.47 -0.53 2.42
CA GLN A 133 19.16 -0.20 3.67
C GLN A 133 19.01 -1.27 4.76
N ALA A 134 17.92 -2.04 4.75
CA ALA A 134 17.75 -3.20 5.63
C ALA A 134 18.86 -4.27 5.43
N ALA A 135 19.42 -4.38 4.22
CA ALA A 135 20.53 -5.29 3.93
C ALA A 135 21.90 -4.75 4.37
N HIS A 136 22.09 -3.42 4.40
CA HIS A 136 23.37 -2.82 4.77
C HIS A 136 23.64 -2.80 6.28
N VAL A 137 22.59 -2.70 7.12
CA VAL A 137 22.78 -2.84 8.58
C VAL A 137 23.26 -4.23 8.98
N ALA A 138 22.88 -5.28 8.25
CA ALA A 138 23.42 -6.63 8.45
C ALA A 138 24.90 -6.74 8.02
N GLN A 139 25.30 -6.07 6.94
CA GLN A 139 26.70 -6.08 6.46
C GLN A 139 27.63 -5.18 7.29
N GLY A 140 27.10 -4.16 7.98
CA GLY A 140 27.87 -3.31 8.88
C GLY A 140 28.44 -4.06 10.09
N LEU A 141 27.71 -5.07 10.60
CA LEU A 141 28.17 -5.90 11.73
C LEU A 141 29.22 -6.95 11.32
N VAL A 142 29.20 -7.46 10.09
CA VAL A 142 30.18 -8.45 9.61
C VAL A 142 31.59 -7.84 9.48
N ARG A 143 31.70 -6.55 9.16
CA ARG A 143 33.00 -5.88 8.98
C ARG A 143 33.71 -5.52 10.30
N LEU A 144 33.00 -5.54 11.43
CA LEU A 144 33.55 -5.16 12.74
C LEU A 144 34.21 -6.33 13.49
N VAL A 145 33.94 -7.59 13.08
CA VAL A 145 34.54 -8.80 13.68
C VAL A 145 35.87 -9.19 13.01
N GLY A 146 36.20 -8.63 11.84
CA GLY A 146 37.38 -9.02 11.05
C GLY A 146 38.68 -8.23 11.28
N SER A 147 38.72 -7.24 12.19
CA SER A 147 39.84 -6.28 12.29
C SER A 147 40.72 -6.40 13.56
N VAL A 148 40.63 -7.50 14.32
CA VAL A 148 41.43 -7.71 15.57
C VAL A 148 42.34 -8.94 15.46
N ALA A 149 43.12 -9.04 14.38
CA ALA A 149 44.18 -10.05 14.29
C ALA A 149 45.36 -9.54 13.46
N ASP A 150 46.02 -8.49 13.94
CA ASP A 150 47.42 -8.20 13.57
C ASP A 150 48.08 -7.44 14.73
N THR A 151 48.51 -8.19 15.76
CA THR A 151 49.53 -7.70 16.66
C THR A 151 50.90 -8.12 16.11
N PRO A 152 51.79 -7.17 15.79
CA PRO A 152 53.09 -7.48 15.22
C PRO A 152 53.95 -8.25 16.24
N VAL A 153 54.51 -9.38 15.82
CA VAL A 153 55.43 -10.19 16.62
C VAL A 153 56.76 -9.43 16.73
N PRO A 154 57.22 -9.03 17.94
CA PRO A 154 58.51 -8.36 18.07
C PRO A 154 59.65 -9.38 17.95
N GLY A 155 60.68 -8.96 17.22
CA GLY A 155 61.78 -9.80 16.75
C GLY A 155 62.50 -10.60 17.83
N ARG A 156 62.89 -11.82 17.45
CA ARG A 156 63.97 -12.57 18.11
C ARG A 156 65.26 -12.27 17.36
N GLY A 157 65.95 -11.23 17.80
CA GLY A 157 67.40 -11.20 17.71
C GLY A 157 67.96 -11.99 18.88
N THR A 158 68.66 -13.08 18.60
CA THR A 158 69.67 -13.61 19.50
C THR A 158 70.86 -14.03 18.65
N ALA A 159 72.01 -13.47 19.05
CA ALA A 159 73.34 -13.75 18.56
C ALA A 159 73.75 -15.22 18.67
#